data_AF-A0A227IEI5-F1
#
_entry.id   AF-A0A227IEI5-F1
#
_cell.length_a   1.000
_cell.length_b   1.000
_cell.length_c   1.000
_cell.angle_alpha   90.00
_cell.angle_beta   90.00
_cell.angle_gamma   90.00
#
_symmetry.space_group_name_H-M   'P 1'
#
loop_
_entity.id
_entity.type
_entity.pdbx_description
1 polymer ?
#
loop_
_entity_poly.entity_id
_entity_poly.type
_entity_poly.pdbx_seq_one_letter_code
_entity_poly.pdbx_strand_id
1 'polypeptide(L)' 'GFGQEIIISSDEEQGEHRETTAEEVAEMLKNSKSVIITPGYGMAVAQAQYPVHEITDALRSQGIEVRFGIHPVAGRLPG' A
#
# COMPACT_ATOMS: atom_id res chain seq x y z
N GLY A 1 -32.07 -4.41 7.60
CA GLY A 1 -31.02 -3.39 7.49
C GLY A 1 -29.80 -4.05 6.89
N PHE A 2 -29.17 -3.42 5.90
CA PHE A 2 -28.14 -4.04 5.07
C PHE A 2 -26.89 -4.43 5.89
N GLY A 3 -26.64 -5.73 5.95
CA GLY A 3 -25.40 -6.38 6.34
C GLY A 3 -25.33 -7.68 5.53
N GLN A 4 -24.23 -7.91 4.83
CA GLN A 4 -24.00 -9.13 4.07
C GLN A 4 -24.07 -10.32 5.05
N GLU A 5 -24.74 -11.42 4.67
CA GLU A 5 -24.66 -12.65 5.46
C GLU A 5 -23.19 -13.07 5.52
N ILE A 6 -22.61 -12.99 6.72
CA ILE A 6 -21.26 -13.47 6.95
C ILE A 6 -21.33 -15.00 6.85
N ILE A 7 -20.96 -15.53 5.68
CA ILE A 7 -20.57 -16.93 5.57
C ILE A 7 -19.26 -17.02 6.34
N ILE A 8 -19.33 -17.53 7.57
CA ILE A 8 -18.14 -17.85 8.35
C ILE A 8 -17.51 -19.08 7.67
N SER A 9 -16.69 -18.81 6.66
CA SER A 9 -15.59 -19.71 6.34
C SER A 9 -14.73 -19.81 7.61
N SER A 10 -14.36 -21.02 8.02
CA SER A 10 -13.27 -21.21 8.97
C SER A 10 -11.98 -20.83 8.25
N ASP A 11 -11.76 -19.52 8.07
CA ASP A 11 -10.51 -18.97 7.58
C ASP A 11 -9.49 -19.09 8.72
N GLU A 12 -8.88 -20.26 8.83
CA GLU A 12 -7.58 -20.39 9.47
C GLU A 12 -6.62 -19.45 8.75
N GLU A 13 -5.78 -18.71 9.48
CA GLU A 13 -4.73 -17.88 8.89
C GLU A 13 -3.84 -18.76 7.99
N GLN A 14 -4.01 -18.65 6.67
CA GLN A 14 -3.26 -19.44 5.71
C GLN A 14 -1.93 -18.73 5.39
N GLY A 15 -0.85 -19.26 5.95
CA GLY A 15 0.53 -18.88 5.60
C GLY A 15 1.34 -18.33 6.77
N GLU A 16 2.66 -18.21 6.54
CA GLU A 16 3.59 -17.58 7.49
C GLU A 16 3.80 -16.10 7.13
N HIS A 17 3.84 -15.24 8.14
CA HIS A 17 4.22 -13.83 7.95
C HIS A 17 5.73 -13.74 7.69
N ARG A 18 6.13 -12.75 6.88
CA ARG A 18 7.54 -12.44 6.61
C ARG A 18 7.80 -10.99 7.01
N GLU A 19 8.66 -10.81 7.99
CA GLU A 19 9.15 -9.50 8.39
C GLU A 19 10.29 -9.04 7.46
N THR A 20 10.48 -7.72 7.36
CA THR A 20 11.55 -7.09 6.58
C THR A 20 11.89 -5.74 7.20
N THR A 21 13.03 -5.18 6.82
CA THR A 21 13.49 -3.86 7.29
C THR A 21 13.20 -2.74 6.28
N ALA A 22 13.29 -1.49 6.71
CA ALA A 22 13.10 -0.35 5.81
C ALA A 22 14.21 -0.29 4.74
N GLU A 23 15.43 -0.68 5.10
CA GLU A 23 16.59 -0.74 4.22
C GLU A 23 16.40 -1.78 3.12
N GLU A 24 15.94 -2.98 3.48
CA GLU A 24 15.64 -4.05 2.52
C GLU A 24 14.55 -3.61 1.53
N VAL A 25 13.46 -3.00 2.01
CA VAL A 25 12.40 -2.49 1.15
C VAL A 25 12.92 -1.39 0.21
N ALA A 26 13.78 -0.50 0.69
CA ALA A 26 14.38 0.54 -0.14
C ALA A 26 15.25 -0.06 -1.27
N GLU A 27 16.01 -1.12 -0.99
CA GLU A 27 16.76 -1.85 -2.02
C GLU A 27 15.84 -2.55 -3.02
N MET A 28 14.77 -3.20 -2.53
CA MET A 28 13.77 -3.83 -3.38
C MET A 28 13.12 -2.80 -4.33
N LEU A 29 12.77 -1.62 -3.82
CA LEU A 29 12.19 -0.54 -4.62
C LEU A 29 13.17 -0.02 -5.68
N LYS A 30 14.43 0.24 -5.32
CA LYS A 30 15.46 0.73 -6.27
C LYS A 30 15.74 -0.26 -7.41
N ASN A 31 15.65 -1.55 -7.13
CA ASN A 31 15.89 -2.62 -8.11
C ASN A 31 14.63 -2.99 -8.93
N SER A 32 13.49 -2.36 -8.65
CA SER A 32 12.23 -2.63 -9.35
C SER A 32 12.12 -1.85 -10.66
N LYS A 33 11.42 -2.43 -11.64
CA LYS A 33 11.08 -1.73 -12.90
C LYS A 33 9.78 -0.92 -12.81
N SER A 34 8.82 -1.43 -12.04
CA SER A 34 7.50 -0.84 -11.83
C SER A 34 7.06 -1.08 -10.39
N VAL A 35 6.44 -0.07 -9.79
CA VAL A 35 5.90 -0.08 -8.43
C VAL A 35 4.47 0.46 -8.45
N ILE A 36 3.56 -0.20 -7.73
CA ILE A 36 2.20 0.29 -7.48
C ILE A 36 2.06 0.56 -5.99
N ILE A 37 1.71 1.79 -5.62
CA ILE A 37 1.45 2.20 -4.24
C ILE A 37 -0.07 2.20 -4.02
N THR A 38 -0.55 1.44 -3.04
CA THR A 38 -1.96 1.36 -2.69
C THR A 38 -2.22 2.08 -1.37
N PRO A 39 -2.51 3.39 -1.38
CA PRO A 39 -2.75 4.14 -0.17
C PRO A 39 -4.03 3.68 0.53
N GLY A 40 -4.02 3.73 1.86
CA GLY A 40 -5.16 3.40 2.69
C GLY A 40 -5.36 4.40 3.82
N TYR A 41 -6.33 4.13 4.69
CA TYR A 41 -6.69 5.02 5.78
C TYR A 41 -5.49 5.35 6.71
N GLY A 42 -4.61 4.38 6.97
CA GLY A 42 -3.42 4.58 7.81
C GLY A 42 -2.50 5.69 7.32
N MET A 43 -2.36 5.87 6.00
CA MET A 43 -1.55 6.94 5.42
C MET A 43 -2.11 8.33 5.78
N ALA A 44 -3.44 8.49 5.74
CA ALA A 44 -4.11 9.74 6.10
C ALA A 44 -3.99 10.05 7.60
N VAL A 45 -4.09 9.03 8.47
CA VAL A 45 -3.90 9.20 9.93
C VAL A 45 -2.49 9.65 10.24
N ALA A 46 -1.50 9.02 9.62
CA ALA A 46 -0.09 9.30 9.84
C ALA A 46 0.40 10.57 9.14
N GLN A 47 -0.45 11.23 8.34
CA GLN A 47 -0.07 12.38 7.51
C GLN A 47 1.14 12.07 6.59
N ALA A 48 1.18 10.84 6.06
CA ALA A 48 2.33 10.32 5.32
C ALA A 48 2.33 10.68 3.82
N GLN A 49 1.37 11.50 3.34
CA GLN A 49 1.28 11.88 1.93
C GLN A 49 2.53 12.58 1.39
N TYR A 50 3.19 13.42 2.21
CA TYR A 50 4.39 14.14 1.78
C TYR A 50 5.63 13.23 1.68
N PRO A 51 5.95 12.40 2.70
CA PRO A 51 7.02 11.40 2.55
C PRO A 51 6.79 10.43 1.39
N VAL A 52 5.55 9.98 1.16
CA VAL A 52 5.23 9.08 0.04
C VAL A 52 5.45 9.78 -1.31
N HIS A 53 5.15 11.07 -1.40
CA HIS A 53 5.45 11.87 -2.59
C HIS A 53 6.97 11.96 -2.84
N GLU A 54 7.77 12.25 -1.81
CA GLU A 54 9.24 12.30 -1.93
C GLU A 54 9.83 10.96 -2.39
N ILE A 55 9.34 9.83 -1.84
CA ILE A 55 9.74 8.50 -2.28
C ILE A 55 9.36 8.27 -3.75
N THR A 56 8.15 8.67 -4.13
CA THR A 56 7.65 8.53 -5.51
C THR A 56 8.53 9.29 -6.50
N ASP A 57 8.91 10.52 -6.18
CA ASP A 57 9.78 11.33 -7.02
C ASP A 57 11.19 10.73 -7.10
N ALA A 58 11.73 10.25 -5.98
CA ALA A 58 13.02 9.59 -5.96
C ALA A 58 13.04 8.34 -6.87
N LEU A 59 11.99 7.52 -6.84
CA LEU A 59 11.88 6.34 -7.70
C LEU A 59 11.70 6.71 -9.17
N ARG A 60 10.83 7.68 -9.47
CA ARG A 60 10.61 8.16 -10.85
C ARG A 60 11.87 8.77 -11.46
N SER A 61 12.67 9.49 -10.68
CA SER A 61 13.96 10.04 -11.13
C SER A 61 14.97 8.95 -11.55
N GLN A 62 14.83 7.74 -11.00
CA GLN A 62 15.62 6.57 -11.36
C GLN A 62 15.03 5.79 -12.56
N GLY A 63 13.98 6.32 -13.19
CA GLY A 63 13.32 5.69 -14.34
C GLY A 63 12.34 4.57 -13.97
N ILE A 64 11.98 4.44 -12.69
CA ILE A 64 11.04 3.42 -12.22
C ILE A 64 9.60 3.90 -12.46
N GLU A 65 8.77 3.03 -13.05
CA GLU A 65 7.35 3.35 -13.27
C GLU A 65 6.58 3.28 -11.95
N VAL A 66 6.10 4.42 -11.44
CA VAL A 66 5.32 4.47 -10.20
C VAL A 66 3.87 4.88 -10.46
N ARG A 67 2.94 4.01 -10.07
CA ARG A 67 1.49 4.19 -10.19
C ARG A 67 0.80 4.08 -8.83
N PHE A 68 -0.43 4.61 -8.73
CA PHE A 68 -1.25 4.51 -7.53
C PHE A 68 -2.50 3.67 -7.78
N GLY A 69 -2.72 2.68 -6.93
CA GLY A 69 -3.93 1.86 -6.93
C GLY A 69 -4.89 2.33 -5.85
N ILE A 70 -5.93 3.08 -6.22
CA ILE A 70 -6.91 3.64 -5.28
C ILE A 70 -8.13 2.72 -5.22
N HIS A 71 -8.38 2.10 -4.07
CA HIS A 71 -9.64 1.38 -3.86
C HIS A 71 -10.79 2.39 -3.75
N PRO A 72 -11.96 2.17 -4.41
CA PRO A 72 -13.13 3.05 -4.30
C PRO A 72 -13.60 3.45 -2.89
N VAL A 73 -13.21 2.71 -1.84
CA VAL A 73 -13.56 2.97 -0.44
C VAL A 73 -12.35 3.27 0.44
N ALA A 74 -11.19 3.57 -0.16
CA ALA A 74 -10.01 3.99 0.60
C ALA A 74 -10.30 5.30 1.36
N GLY A 75 -9.93 5.37 2.65
CA GLY A 75 -10.12 6.57 3.47
C GLY A 75 -11.31 6.48 4.44
N ARG A 76 -11.94 7.64 4.72
CA ARG A 76 -13.14 7.78 5.60
C ARG A 76 -14.26 8.62 5.00
N LEU A 77 -13.97 9.35 3.94
CA LEU A 77 -14.92 10.07 3.11
C LEU A 77 -14.76 9.51 1.69
N PRO A 78 -15.78 9.59 0.83
CA PRO A 78 -15.60 9.25 -0.58
C PRO A 78 -14.52 10.16 -1.20
N GLY A 79 -13.38 9.59 -1.61
CA GLY A 79 -12.27 10.32 -2.25
C GLY A 79 -10.87 9.85 -1.86
#